data_AF-A0A7Y5K6V8-F1
#
_entry.id   AF-A0A7Y5K6V8-F1
#
_cell.length_a   1.000
_cell.length_b   1.000
_cell.length_c   1.000
_cell.angle_alpha   90.00
_cell.angle_beta   90.00
_cell.angle_gamma   90.00
#
_symmetry.space_group_name_H-M   'P 1'
#
loop_
_entity.id
_entity.type
_entity.pdbx_description
1 polymer ?
#
loop_
_entity_poly.entity_id
_entity_poly.type
_entity_poly.pdbx_seq_one_letter_code
_entity_poly.pdbx_strand_id
1 'polypeptide(L)'
;MILHRTPIFVATLALLAACGGGSGGRADTSRGARARDASSAKQPAIDPKYASMSLDELQRVRATIFGRHGRVFEDTTIQHWLETQPWYHADSGFTNARLTAEERATLDQVRGAEAARHTQIEPGDMRFYQNRVITTAMLGRHSPQDWEVLEGEVLANRGYVFYDERAYDDDEPAGHVLGNEDLQKYFEARYWYVPDPDFYAYQVGPIERQNLDTIALAIAKQVGRTVSPGMMKLFRATRLTEPMLGRVSIADLRILRNEIYALHGRSFATPWLAQHFRAQPWYKERREYSDTELSDVERANIALITAREEKLHQSLGTDSLRVSDVMGLAPDDARRLRNEIYARHGRPFADPKLRAYFRSFAWYRPDPSFGEGSLNATERFNADLISQYESGRFTEG
;
A
#
# COMPACT_ATOMS: atom_id res chain seq x y z
N MET A 1 -12.21 9.92 12.90
CA MET A 1 -10.80 9.72 13.30
C MET A 1 -9.99 9.71 12.03
N ILE A 2 -9.03 10.63 11.90
CA ILE A 2 -8.46 11.06 10.61
C ILE A 2 -7.27 10.17 10.24
N LEU A 3 -7.45 9.35 9.20
CA LEU A 3 -6.47 8.46 8.59
C LEU A 3 -5.55 9.25 7.65
N HIS A 4 -4.24 9.35 7.92
CA HIS A 4 -3.27 9.76 6.89
C HIS A 4 -1.96 8.97 7.03
N ARG A 5 -1.84 7.88 6.28
CA ARG A 5 -0.57 7.33 5.79
C ARG A 5 -0.72 7.08 4.29
N THR A 6 0.37 7.32 3.56
CA THR A 6 0.47 7.04 2.12
C THR A 6 0.08 5.60 1.79
N PRO A 7 -0.68 5.36 0.70
CA PRO A 7 -1.09 4.01 0.32
C PRO A 7 0.14 3.12 0.10
N ILE A 8 0.03 1.86 0.54
CA ILE A 8 1.04 0.83 0.35
C ILE A 8 0.97 0.36 -1.11
N PHE A 9 1.69 1.05 -2.01
CA PHE A 9 1.71 0.67 -3.42
C PHE A 9 2.32 -0.72 -3.60
N VAL A 10 1.54 -1.65 -4.15
CA VAL A 10 2.01 -3.01 -4.42
C VAL A 10 1.88 -3.29 -5.92
N ALA A 11 3.00 -3.60 -6.57
CA ALA A 11 2.98 -4.20 -7.89
C ALA A 11 4.16 -5.17 -8.09
N THR A 12 3.90 -6.40 -8.59
CA THR A 12 4.86 -7.36 -9.15
C THR A 12 4.40 -8.08 -10.48
N LEU A 13 5.11 -7.94 -11.64
CA LEU A 13 4.78 -8.55 -12.96
C LEU A 13 5.97 -9.42 -13.38
N ALA A 14 5.69 -10.61 -13.92
CA ALA A 14 6.68 -11.48 -14.56
C ALA A 14 6.27 -11.75 -16.02
N LEU A 15 7.26 -11.71 -16.93
CA LEU A 15 7.14 -12.16 -18.32
C LEU A 15 7.55 -13.63 -18.41
N LEU A 16 6.78 -14.43 -19.16
CA LEU A 16 7.05 -15.82 -19.49
C LEU A 16 8.23 -15.97 -20.45
N ALA A 17 9.17 -16.88 -20.12
CA ALA A 17 9.99 -17.59 -21.09
C ALA A 17 9.64 -19.09 -20.99
N ALA A 18 9.10 -19.64 -22.07
CA ALA A 18 8.81 -21.06 -22.20
C ALA A 18 10.06 -21.81 -22.66
N CYS A 19 10.48 -22.83 -21.92
CA CYS A 19 11.24 -23.99 -22.42
C CYS A 19 10.96 -25.19 -21.50
N GLY A 20 10.58 -26.31 -22.11
CA GLY A 20 10.23 -27.55 -21.41
C GLY A 20 11.43 -28.40 -21.01
N GLY A 21 11.15 -29.40 -20.16
CA GLY A 21 12.08 -30.46 -19.79
C GLY A 21 11.66 -31.11 -18.47
N GLY A 22 11.02 -32.27 -18.53
CA GLY A 22 10.55 -33.01 -17.36
C GLY A 22 11.59 -33.98 -16.77
N SER A 23 11.31 -34.43 -15.54
CA SER A 23 11.30 -35.83 -15.06
C SER A 23 11.85 -36.02 -13.64
N GLY A 24 11.23 -36.95 -12.90
CA GLY A 24 11.88 -37.76 -11.86
C GLY A 24 11.71 -37.30 -10.41
N GLY A 25 10.78 -37.93 -9.68
CA GLY A 25 10.44 -37.59 -8.29
C GLY A 25 11.19 -38.34 -7.20
N ARG A 26 10.79 -38.11 -5.94
CA ARG A 26 10.58 -39.13 -4.91
C ARG A 26 9.81 -38.55 -3.72
N ALA A 27 8.81 -39.29 -3.26
CA ALA A 27 8.00 -39.00 -2.10
C ALA A 27 8.79 -39.28 -0.81
N ASP A 28 8.62 -38.39 0.18
CA ASP A 28 8.86 -38.74 1.58
C ASP A 28 7.68 -38.27 2.42
N THR A 29 7.27 -39.17 3.31
CA THR A 29 6.05 -39.13 4.10
C THR A 29 6.34 -38.51 5.46
N SER A 30 5.63 -37.43 5.82
CA SER A 30 5.44 -37.07 7.22
C SER A 30 4.00 -36.63 7.48
N ARG A 31 3.39 -37.35 8.44
CA ARG A 31 2.05 -37.13 8.97
C ARG A 31 2.03 -35.84 9.79
N GLY A 32 1.05 -34.97 9.52
CA GLY A 32 0.65 -33.93 10.48
C GLY A 32 0.20 -32.61 9.85
N ALA A 33 -0.85 -32.60 9.03
CA ALA A 33 -1.57 -31.38 8.68
C ALA A 33 -2.99 -31.73 8.21
N ARG A 34 -3.97 -31.69 9.12
CA ARG A 34 -5.40 -31.69 8.78
C ARG A 34 -5.99 -30.33 9.13
N ALA A 35 -5.61 -29.32 8.35
CA ALA A 35 -6.33 -28.08 8.13
C ALA A 35 -5.53 -27.28 7.08
N ARG A 36 -6.23 -26.60 6.18
CA ARG A 36 -5.71 -25.71 5.11
C ARG A 36 -5.42 -26.39 3.77
N ASP A 37 -6.51 -26.82 3.15
CA ASP A 37 -6.61 -27.02 1.69
C ASP A 37 -7.76 -26.16 1.12
N ALA A 38 -7.97 -24.97 1.70
CA ALA A 38 -9.05 -24.04 1.32
C ALA A 38 -8.61 -22.99 0.29
N SER A 39 -7.32 -22.91 -0.06
CA SER A 39 -6.76 -21.83 -0.89
C SER A 39 -6.62 -22.13 -2.37
N SER A 40 -7.22 -23.21 -2.88
CA SER A 40 -7.23 -23.50 -4.34
C SER A 40 -8.59 -23.96 -4.89
N ALA A 41 -9.63 -23.98 -4.06
CA ALA A 41 -10.96 -24.33 -4.54
C ALA A 41 -11.43 -23.27 -5.54
N LYS A 42 -11.65 -23.67 -6.80
CA LYS A 42 -12.39 -22.86 -7.77
C LYS A 42 -13.66 -22.36 -7.09
N GLN A 43 -13.85 -21.05 -7.09
CA GLN A 43 -15.04 -20.46 -6.49
C GLN A 43 -16.27 -21.09 -7.16
N PRO A 44 -17.20 -21.64 -6.37
CA PRO A 44 -18.35 -22.34 -6.93
C PRO A 44 -19.15 -21.39 -7.81
N ALA A 45 -19.71 -21.93 -8.90
CA ALA A 45 -20.61 -21.17 -9.75
C ALA A 45 -21.74 -20.57 -8.89
N ILE A 46 -22.09 -19.31 -9.16
CA ILE A 46 -23.15 -18.61 -8.44
C ILE A 46 -24.47 -19.35 -8.70
N ASP A 47 -25.20 -19.68 -7.63
CA ASP A 47 -26.52 -20.30 -7.73
C ASP A 47 -27.44 -19.44 -8.62
N PRO A 48 -28.12 -20.03 -9.62
CA PRO A 48 -29.04 -19.32 -10.51
C PRO A 48 -30.05 -18.42 -9.80
N LYS A 49 -30.48 -18.81 -8.58
CA LYS A 49 -31.34 -17.99 -7.73
C LYS A 49 -30.73 -16.61 -7.49
N TYR A 50 -29.49 -16.54 -7.00
CA TYR A 50 -28.82 -15.27 -6.69
C TYR A 50 -28.38 -14.54 -7.97
N ALA A 51 -27.95 -15.28 -9.00
CA ALA A 51 -27.59 -14.68 -10.28
C ALA A 51 -28.74 -13.88 -10.91
N SER A 52 -29.99 -14.31 -10.70
CA SER A 52 -31.18 -13.65 -11.27
C SER A 52 -31.66 -12.41 -10.48
N MET A 53 -31.29 -12.27 -9.20
CA MET A 53 -31.72 -11.18 -8.32
C MET A 53 -31.05 -9.85 -8.67
N SER A 54 -31.76 -8.73 -8.53
CA SER A 54 -31.22 -7.37 -8.60
C SER A 54 -30.23 -7.06 -7.46
N LEU A 55 -29.44 -5.99 -7.60
CA LEU A 55 -28.47 -5.58 -6.59
C LEU A 55 -29.15 -5.32 -5.24
N ASP A 56 -30.27 -4.59 -5.23
CA ASP A 56 -31.03 -4.29 -4.01
C ASP A 56 -31.58 -5.55 -3.34
N GLU A 57 -32.01 -6.55 -4.12
CA GLU A 57 -32.47 -7.83 -3.57
C GLU A 57 -31.31 -8.60 -2.92
N LEU A 58 -30.14 -8.64 -3.56
CA LEU A 58 -28.96 -9.28 -3.00
C LEU A 58 -28.50 -8.60 -1.70
N GLN A 59 -28.48 -7.26 -1.69
CA GLN A 59 -28.17 -6.48 -0.50
C GLN A 59 -29.16 -6.76 0.64
N ARG A 60 -30.47 -6.89 0.35
CA ARG A 60 -31.48 -7.28 1.34
C ARG A 60 -31.30 -8.71 1.86
N VAL A 61 -30.91 -9.67 1.00
CA VAL A 61 -30.59 -11.04 1.45
C VAL A 61 -29.39 -11.02 2.38
N ARG A 62 -28.31 -10.34 1.99
CA ARG A 62 -27.12 -10.16 2.84
C ARG A 62 -27.48 -9.50 4.17
N ALA A 63 -28.24 -8.42 4.13
CA ALA A 63 -28.70 -7.71 5.31
C ALA A 63 -29.56 -8.58 6.22
N THR A 64 -30.39 -9.47 5.66
CA THR A 64 -31.19 -10.42 6.43
C THR A 64 -30.32 -11.40 7.20
N ILE A 65 -29.30 -11.99 6.55
CA ILE A 65 -28.41 -12.96 7.21
C ILE A 65 -27.73 -12.32 8.41
N PHE A 66 -27.13 -11.14 8.24
CA PHE A 66 -26.48 -10.43 9.34
C PHE A 66 -27.47 -9.88 10.38
N GLY A 67 -28.61 -9.35 9.93
CA GLY A 67 -29.62 -8.73 10.79
C GLY A 67 -30.30 -9.73 11.72
N ARG A 68 -30.44 -11.01 11.32
CA ARG A 68 -30.94 -12.07 12.20
C ARG A 68 -30.07 -12.30 13.44
N HIS A 69 -28.81 -11.86 13.38
CA HIS A 69 -27.86 -11.89 14.50
C HIS A 69 -27.70 -10.52 15.18
N GLY A 70 -28.50 -9.53 14.78
CA GLY A 70 -28.54 -8.19 15.36
C GLY A 70 -27.49 -7.20 14.83
N ARG A 71 -26.81 -7.50 13.71
CA ARG A 71 -25.82 -6.58 13.14
C ARG A 71 -26.46 -5.24 12.76
N VAL A 72 -25.90 -4.16 13.28
CA VAL A 72 -26.19 -2.78 12.85
C VAL A 72 -25.35 -2.43 11.62
N PHE A 73 -25.97 -1.77 10.64
CA PHE A 73 -25.34 -1.31 9.41
C PHE A 73 -25.10 0.20 9.41
N GLU A 74 -23.95 0.62 8.86
CA GLU A 74 -23.67 2.05 8.62
C GLU A 74 -24.48 2.61 7.44
N ASP A 75 -24.85 1.75 6.48
CA ASP A 75 -25.78 2.09 5.41
C ASP A 75 -27.17 2.35 5.99
N THR A 76 -27.58 3.62 5.95
CA THR A 76 -28.83 4.08 6.55
C THR A 76 -30.07 3.50 5.86
N THR A 77 -29.99 3.17 4.57
CA THR A 77 -31.11 2.59 3.82
C THR A 77 -31.36 1.15 4.27
N ILE A 78 -30.30 0.35 4.33
CA ILE A 78 -30.36 -1.03 4.82
C ILE A 78 -30.77 -1.07 6.30
N GLN A 79 -30.17 -0.19 7.11
CA GLN A 79 -30.44 -0.14 8.54
C GLN A 79 -31.91 0.24 8.83
N HIS A 80 -32.43 1.27 8.16
CA HIS A 80 -33.83 1.66 8.29
C HIS A 80 -34.77 0.52 7.84
N TRP A 81 -34.47 -0.15 6.72
CA TRP A 81 -35.25 -1.29 6.27
C TRP A 81 -35.26 -2.43 7.31
N LEU A 82 -34.11 -2.76 7.92
CA LEU A 82 -34.03 -3.76 8.99
C LEU A 82 -34.89 -3.40 10.19
N GLU A 83 -34.90 -2.14 10.62
CA GLU A 83 -35.70 -1.65 11.75
C GLU A 83 -37.21 -1.77 11.53
N THR A 84 -37.67 -1.84 10.27
CA THR A 84 -39.08 -2.14 9.96
C THR A 84 -39.44 -3.62 10.09
N GLN A 85 -38.45 -4.51 10.23
CA GLN A 85 -38.68 -5.94 10.29
C GLN A 85 -38.98 -6.40 11.73
N PRO A 86 -40.08 -7.14 11.99
CA PRO A 86 -40.46 -7.52 13.34
C PRO A 86 -39.49 -8.51 14.01
N TRP A 87 -38.64 -9.17 13.21
CA TRP A 87 -37.63 -10.12 13.69
C TRP A 87 -36.27 -9.48 13.98
N TYR A 88 -36.05 -8.21 13.59
CA TYR A 88 -34.76 -7.55 13.75
C TYR A 88 -34.68 -6.88 15.13
N HIS A 89 -33.60 -7.15 15.84
CA HIS A 89 -33.24 -6.47 17.08
C HIS A 89 -31.75 -6.15 17.03
N ALA A 90 -31.41 -4.86 17.07
CA ALA A 90 -30.02 -4.41 17.08
C ALA A 90 -29.27 -4.96 18.31
N ASP A 91 -28.09 -5.52 18.08
CA ASP A 91 -27.18 -6.02 19.11
C ASP A 91 -25.79 -5.42 18.89
N SER A 92 -25.39 -4.51 19.78
CA SER A 92 -24.07 -3.87 19.74
C SER A 92 -22.92 -4.83 20.02
N GLY A 93 -23.19 -6.02 20.56
CA GLY A 93 -22.24 -7.11 20.76
C GLY A 93 -22.19 -8.12 19.60
N PHE A 94 -22.79 -7.80 18.44
CA PHE A 94 -22.67 -8.65 17.25
C PHE A 94 -21.20 -8.84 16.85
N THR A 95 -20.83 -10.07 16.53
CA THR A 95 -19.55 -10.41 15.89
C THR A 95 -19.77 -11.43 14.78
N ASN A 96 -18.89 -11.46 13.79
CA ASN A 96 -18.97 -12.43 12.69
C ASN A 96 -18.87 -13.90 13.18
N ALA A 97 -18.39 -14.15 14.40
CA ALA A 97 -18.33 -15.49 14.99
C ALA A 97 -19.71 -16.14 15.18
N ARG A 98 -20.79 -15.35 15.18
CA ARG A 98 -22.17 -15.85 15.29
C ARG A 98 -22.70 -16.49 14.00
N LEU A 99 -22.06 -16.23 12.86
CA LEU A 99 -22.49 -16.76 11.57
C LEU A 99 -22.13 -18.24 11.42
N THR A 100 -23.10 -19.06 11.02
CA THR A 100 -22.86 -20.48 10.73
C THR A 100 -22.08 -20.69 9.43
N ALA A 101 -21.56 -21.90 9.22
CA ALA A 101 -20.86 -22.25 7.99
C ALA A 101 -21.77 -22.12 6.75
N GLU A 102 -23.04 -22.49 6.88
CA GLU A 102 -24.05 -22.38 5.82
C GLU A 102 -24.38 -20.92 5.51
N GLU A 103 -24.50 -20.07 6.53
CA GLU A 103 -24.71 -18.63 6.36
C GLU A 103 -23.51 -17.98 5.65
N ARG A 104 -22.28 -18.35 6.03
CA ARG A 104 -21.05 -17.88 5.36
C ARG A 104 -20.99 -18.31 3.90
N ALA A 105 -21.30 -19.57 3.61
CA ALA A 105 -21.37 -20.06 2.23
C ALA A 105 -22.45 -19.35 1.41
N THR A 106 -23.61 -19.06 2.03
CA THR A 106 -24.68 -18.28 1.39
C THR A 106 -24.25 -16.84 1.13
N LEU A 107 -23.57 -16.20 2.09
CA LEU A 107 -23.02 -14.86 1.91
C LEU A 107 -22.02 -14.80 0.76
N ASP A 108 -21.20 -15.85 0.57
CA ASP A 108 -20.26 -15.92 -0.56
C ASP A 108 -20.98 -15.97 -1.92
N GLN A 109 -22.08 -16.72 -2.01
CA GLN A 109 -22.93 -16.75 -3.20
C GLN A 109 -23.57 -15.38 -3.48
N VAL A 110 -24.17 -14.77 -2.46
CA VAL A 110 -24.86 -13.48 -2.57
C VAL A 110 -23.87 -12.38 -2.96
N ARG A 111 -22.75 -12.26 -2.26
CA ARG A 111 -21.71 -11.26 -2.56
C ARG A 111 -21.06 -11.51 -3.92
N GLY A 112 -20.96 -12.76 -4.37
CA GLY A 112 -20.45 -13.07 -5.71
C GLY A 112 -21.41 -12.58 -6.79
N ALA A 113 -22.71 -12.74 -6.56
CA ALA A 113 -23.75 -12.16 -7.40
C ALA A 113 -23.75 -10.62 -7.37
N GLU A 114 -23.49 -10.00 -6.21
CA GLU A 114 -23.35 -8.53 -6.08
C GLU A 114 -22.17 -8.05 -6.95
N ALA A 115 -20.97 -8.63 -6.76
CA ALA A 115 -19.77 -8.28 -7.50
C ALA A 115 -19.93 -8.45 -9.02
N ALA A 116 -20.68 -9.46 -9.47
CA ALA A 116 -20.96 -9.68 -10.89
C ALA A 116 -21.89 -8.60 -11.51
N ARG A 117 -22.56 -7.79 -10.68
CA ARG A 117 -23.46 -6.71 -11.10
C ARG A 117 -22.84 -5.33 -11.00
N HIS A 118 -21.72 -5.18 -10.29
CA HIS A 118 -21.02 -3.91 -10.22
C HIS A 118 -20.47 -3.52 -11.60
N THR A 119 -20.54 -2.23 -11.91
CA THR A 119 -20.03 -1.69 -13.18
C THR A 119 -18.50 -1.66 -13.24
N GLN A 120 -17.87 -1.61 -12.07
CA GLN A 120 -16.44 -1.71 -11.85
C GLN A 120 -16.21 -2.58 -10.60
N ILE A 121 -15.00 -3.09 -10.40
CA ILE A 121 -14.61 -3.82 -9.20
C ILE A 121 -14.62 -2.84 -8.03
N GLU A 122 -15.39 -3.13 -6.99
CA GLU A 122 -15.47 -2.31 -5.79
C GLU A 122 -14.76 -2.98 -4.59
N PRO A 123 -14.44 -2.22 -3.53
CA PRO A 123 -14.04 -2.81 -2.26
C PRO A 123 -15.01 -3.92 -1.82
N GLY A 124 -14.46 -5.11 -1.62
CA GLY A 124 -15.15 -6.34 -1.24
C GLY A 124 -15.27 -7.35 -2.38
N ASP A 125 -14.84 -6.99 -3.60
CA ASP A 125 -15.01 -7.80 -4.80
C ASP A 125 -13.75 -8.58 -5.17
N MET A 126 -12.55 -8.16 -4.75
CA MET A 126 -11.28 -8.76 -5.20
C MET A 126 -11.17 -10.25 -4.86
N ARG A 127 -11.87 -10.70 -3.82
CA ARG A 127 -12.00 -12.12 -3.46
C ARG A 127 -12.66 -12.98 -4.54
N PHE A 128 -13.38 -12.39 -5.49
CA PHE A 128 -13.98 -13.07 -6.63
C PHE A 128 -13.07 -13.14 -7.86
N TYR A 129 -11.89 -12.53 -7.77
CA TYR A 129 -10.89 -12.45 -8.84
C TYR A 129 -9.59 -13.17 -8.49
N GLN A 130 -9.58 -14.05 -7.49
CA GLN A 130 -8.38 -14.81 -7.06
C GLN A 130 -7.77 -15.68 -8.17
N ASN A 131 -8.62 -16.21 -9.07
CA ASN A 131 -8.23 -17.12 -10.15
C ASN A 131 -8.28 -16.46 -11.54
N ARG A 132 -8.42 -15.12 -11.60
CA ARG A 132 -8.53 -14.40 -12.87
C ARG A 132 -7.79 -13.07 -12.80
N VAL A 133 -7.07 -12.77 -13.88
CA VAL A 133 -6.44 -11.48 -14.09
C VAL A 133 -7.49 -10.40 -14.35
N ILE A 134 -7.44 -9.31 -13.60
CA ILE A 134 -8.26 -8.11 -13.79
C ILE A 134 -7.63 -7.16 -14.83
N THR A 135 -8.37 -6.15 -15.27
CA THR A 135 -7.86 -5.10 -16.17
C THR A 135 -8.12 -3.71 -15.59
N THR A 136 -7.36 -2.70 -16.01
CA THR A 136 -7.59 -1.32 -15.55
C THR A 136 -8.99 -0.80 -15.90
N ALA A 137 -9.60 -1.32 -16.96
CA ALA A 137 -10.96 -0.96 -17.35
C ALA A 137 -12.01 -1.52 -16.38
N MET A 138 -11.74 -2.67 -15.76
CA MET A 138 -12.61 -3.26 -14.75
C MET A 138 -12.54 -2.50 -13.42
N LEU A 139 -11.44 -1.83 -13.11
CA LEU A 139 -11.26 -1.08 -11.86
C LEU A 139 -11.90 0.32 -11.90
N GLY A 140 -11.94 1.00 -13.05
CA GLY A 140 -12.54 2.34 -13.13
C GLY A 140 -11.86 3.36 -12.21
N ARG A 141 -12.63 4.09 -11.39
CA ARG A 141 -12.12 5.15 -10.49
C ARG A 141 -12.52 4.90 -9.03
N HIS A 142 -11.59 5.21 -8.13
CA HIS A 142 -11.73 4.97 -6.69
C HIS A 142 -11.10 6.07 -5.84
N SER A 143 -11.53 6.18 -4.58
CA SER A 143 -10.83 7.01 -3.60
C SER A 143 -9.47 6.39 -3.21
N PRO A 144 -8.54 7.16 -2.61
CA PRO A 144 -7.29 6.59 -2.09
C PRO A 144 -7.51 5.43 -1.11
N GLN A 145 -8.53 5.52 -0.26
CA GLN A 145 -8.87 4.49 0.72
C GLN A 145 -9.42 3.22 0.05
N ASP A 146 -10.27 3.38 -0.97
CA ASP A 146 -10.77 2.25 -1.74
C ASP A 146 -9.62 1.51 -2.45
N TRP A 147 -8.63 2.24 -2.98
CA TRP A 147 -7.44 1.63 -3.59
C TRP A 147 -6.63 0.81 -2.59
N GLU A 148 -6.41 1.34 -1.38
CA GLU A 148 -5.71 0.63 -0.31
C GLU A 148 -6.46 -0.64 0.11
N VAL A 149 -7.79 -0.58 0.17
CA VAL A 149 -8.61 -1.77 0.43
C VAL A 149 -8.52 -2.77 -0.71
N LEU A 150 -8.59 -2.34 -1.97
CA LEU A 150 -8.49 -3.25 -3.12
C LEU A 150 -7.15 -3.98 -3.18
N GLU A 151 -6.03 -3.28 -2.92
CA GLU A 151 -4.71 -3.90 -2.79
C GLU A 151 -4.67 -4.86 -1.59
N GLY A 152 -5.17 -4.41 -0.44
CA GLY A 152 -5.27 -5.19 0.78
C GLY A 152 -6.07 -6.46 0.59
N GLU A 153 -7.18 -6.44 -0.15
CA GLU A 153 -8.03 -7.61 -0.36
C GLU A 153 -7.30 -8.75 -1.06
N VAL A 154 -6.43 -8.43 -2.03
CA VAL A 154 -5.63 -9.45 -2.71
C VAL A 154 -4.78 -10.22 -1.69
N LEU A 155 -4.20 -9.53 -0.71
CA LEU A 155 -3.38 -10.12 0.35
C LEU A 155 -4.25 -10.80 1.43
N ALA A 156 -5.34 -10.16 1.84
CA ALA A 156 -6.25 -10.63 2.87
C ALA A 156 -6.95 -11.94 2.49
N ASN A 157 -7.19 -12.18 1.19
CA ASN A 157 -7.71 -13.45 0.67
C ASN A 157 -6.81 -14.64 1.02
N ARG A 158 -5.52 -14.40 1.25
CA ARG A 158 -4.53 -15.40 1.67
C ARG A 158 -4.23 -15.37 3.17
N GLY A 159 -4.92 -14.50 3.91
CA GLY A 159 -4.77 -14.35 5.36
C GLY A 159 -3.63 -13.42 5.78
N TYR A 160 -3.15 -12.53 4.90
CA TYR A 160 -2.10 -11.58 5.27
C TYR A 160 -2.50 -10.72 6.47
N VAL A 161 -1.62 -10.66 7.46
CA VAL A 161 -1.79 -9.85 8.67
C VAL A 161 -1.19 -8.47 8.42
N PHE A 162 -2.02 -7.43 8.51
CA PHE A 162 -1.63 -6.04 8.22
C PHE A 162 -1.01 -5.34 9.42
N TYR A 163 -1.23 -5.87 10.62
CA TYR A 163 -0.71 -5.35 11.87
C TYR A 163 -0.48 -6.49 12.87
N ASP A 164 0.72 -6.59 13.44
CA ASP A 164 1.03 -7.54 14.53
C ASP A 164 1.66 -6.80 15.72
N GLU A 165 0.93 -6.77 16.83
CA GLU A 165 1.39 -6.17 18.09
C GLU A 165 2.64 -6.86 18.67
N ARG A 166 2.87 -8.12 18.32
CA ARG A 166 3.97 -8.94 18.86
C ARG A 166 5.28 -8.73 18.14
N ALA A 167 5.30 -7.94 17.07
CA ALA A 167 6.52 -7.65 16.32
C ALA A 167 7.42 -6.59 17.00
N TYR A 168 7.07 -6.15 18.21
CA TYR A 168 7.94 -5.34 19.07
C TYR A 168 9.25 -6.11 19.36
N ASP A 169 10.36 -5.60 18.82
CA ASP A 169 11.68 -5.88 19.36
C ASP A 169 11.89 -4.90 20.52
N ASP A 170 12.21 -5.41 21.72
CA ASP A 170 12.35 -4.60 22.95
C ASP A 170 13.43 -3.49 22.86
N ASP A 171 14.23 -3.49 21.80
CA ASP A 171 15.31 -2.54 21.52
C ASP A 171 14.92 -1.36 20.61
N GLU A 172 13.70 -1.31 20.04
CA GLU A 172 13.22 -0.16 19.26
C GLU A 172 12.39 0.81 20.12
N PRO A 173 12.67 2.13 20.10
CA PRO A 173 11.95 3.08 20.94
C PRO A 173 10.46 3.08 20.62
N ALA A 174 9.64 2.86 21.66
CA ALA A 174 8.19 2.89 21.64
C ALA A 174 7.66 4.09 20.82
N GLY A 175 7.11 3.81 19.64
CA GLY A 175 6.59 4.85 18.73
C GLY A 175 6.39 4.41 17.28
N HIS A 176 6.96 3.29 16.83
CA HIS A 176 6.78 2.78 15.47
C HIS A 176 5.77 1.62 15.44
N VAL A 177 4.50 1.95 15.23
CA VAL A 177 3.42 0.98 14.97
C VAL A 177 3.79 0.15 13.73
N LEU A 178 4.05 -1.14 13.93
CA LEU A 178 4.40 -2.13 12.91
C LEU A 178 3.13 -2.61 12.21
N GLY A 179 2.71 -1.89 11.18
CA GLY A 179 1.60 -2.28 10.32
C GLY A 179 0.52 -1.21 10.18
N ASN A 180 -0.53 -1.55 9.43
CA ASN A 180 -1.72 -0.71 9.26
C ASN A 180 -2.84 -1.27 10.17
N GLU A 181 -2.92 -0.74 11.39
CA GLU A 181 -3.91 -1.14 12.40
C GLU A 181 -5.35 -0.93 11.90
N ASP A 182 -5.61 0.17 11.18
CA ASP A 182 -6.94 0.48 10.65
C ASP A 182 -7.35 -0.51 9.56
N LEU A 183 -6.42 -0.88 8.68
CA LEU A 183 -6.64 -1.89 7.66
C LEU A 183 -6.79 -3.29 8.25
N GLN A 184 -6.04 -3.61 9.32
CA GLN A 184 -6.22 -4.85 10.08
C GLN A 184 -7.64 -4.91 10.68
N LYS A 185 -8.08 -3.86 11.39
CA LYS A 185 -9.44 -3.76 11.93
C LYS A 185 -10.51 -3.85 10.84
N TYR A 186 -10.26 -3.21 9.70
CA TYR A 186 -11.14 -3.28 8.53
C TYR A 186 -11.36 -4.72 8.07
N PHE A 187 -10.28 -5.52 7.94
CA PHE A 187 -10.37 -6.91 7.50
C PHE A 187 -10.91 -7.85 8.58
N GLU A 188 -10.59 -7.65 9.86
CA GLU A 188 -11.18 -8.40 10.98
C GLU A 188 -12.71 -8.27 11.06
N ALA A 189 -13.24 -7.11 10.66
CA ALA A 189 -14.68 -6.89 10.54
C ALA A 189 -15.33 -7.63 9.35
N ARG A 190 -14.55 -8.28 8.46
CA ARG A 190 -15.05 -9.04 7.31
C ARG A 190 -15.24 -10.50 7.67
N TYR A 191 -16.43 -11.01 7.39
CA TYR A 191 -16.81 -12.38 7.74
C TYR A 191 -15.93 -13.45 7.09
N TRP A 192 -15.32 -13.15 5.94
CA TRP A 192 -14.51 -14.10 5.15
C TRP A 192 -13.02 -14.07 5.49
N TYR A 193 -12.55 -13.03 6.19
CA TYR A 193 -11.13 -12.89 6.49
C TYR A 193 -10.72 -13.89 7.59
N VAL A 194 -9.65 -14.61 7.33
CA VAL A 194 -9.05 -15.55 8.28
C VAL A 194 -7.55 -15.26 8.29
N PRO A 195 -6.99 -14.69 9.37
CA PRO A 195 -5.57 -14.39 9.41
C PRO A 195 -4.73 -15.67 9.40
N ASP A 196 -3.65 -15.64 8.65
CA ASP A 196 -2.62 -16.66 8.60
C ASP A 196 -1.27 -16.01 9.00
N PRO A 197 -0.86 -16.13 10.27
CA PRO A 197 0.37 -15.53 10.77
C PRO A 197 1.64 -16.01 10.04
N ASP A 198 1.57 -17.16 9.37
CA ASP A 198 2.68 -17.72 8.62
C ASP A 198 2.67 -17.29 7.14
N PHE A 199 1.61 -16.60 6.69
CA PHE A 199 1.52 -16.06 5.34
C PHE A 199 2.20 -14.70 5.26
N TYR A 200 3.24 -14.64 4.45
CA TYR A 200 3.93 -13.41 4.12
C TYR A 200 3.55 -12.96 2.73
N ALA A 201 3.52 -11.65 2.53
CA ALA A 201 3.12 -11.04 1.28
C ALA A 201 3.96 -11.59 0.08
N TYR A 202 5.23 -11.99 0.24
CA TYR A 202 6.04 -12.60 -0.84
C TYR A 202 5.57 -13.96 -1.36
N GLN A 203 4.62 -14.59 -0.65
CA GLN A 203 4.06 -15.87 -1.02
C GLN A 203 2.83 -15.76 -1.92
N VAL A 204 2.44 -14.55 -2.36
CA VAL A 204 1.37 -14.36 -3.35
C VAL A 204 1.62 -15.16 -4.63
N GLY A 205 0.55 -15.68 -5.25
CA GLY A 205 0.56 -16.40 -6.51
C GLY A 205 0.71 -15.48 -7.73
N PRO A 206 0.92 -16.06 -8.94
CA PRO A 206 1.13 -15.28 -10.16
C PRO A 206 -0.07 -14.39 -10.56
N ILE A 207 -1.30 -14.84 -10.32
CA ILE A 207 -2.52 -14.08 -10.63
C ILE A 207 -2.68 -12.91 -9.66
N GLU A 208 -2.50 -13.15 -8.36
CA GLU A 208 -2.55 -12.12 -7.31
C GLU A 208 -1.54 -11.01 -7.59
N ARG A 209 -0.30 -11.39 -7.92
CA ARG A 209 0.75 -10.47 -8.36
C ARG A 209 0.31 -9.60 -9.54
N GLN A 210 -0.25 -10.21 -10.58
CA GLN A 210 -0.73 -9.49 -11.75
C GLN A 210 -1.94 -8.59 -11.46
N ASN A 211 -2.79 -8.97 -10.51
CA ASN A 211 -3.91 -8.14 -10.07
C ASN A 211 -3.42 -6.88 -9.33
N LEU A 212 -2.47 -7.05 -8.40
CA LEU A 212 -1.82 -5.94 -7.70
C LEU A 212 -1.19 -4.95 -8.70
N ASP A 213 -0.56 -5.45 -9.77
CA ASP A 213 0.00 -4.60 -10.83
C ASP A 213 -1.01 -3.76 -11.56
N THR A 214 -2.14 -4.39 -11.83
CA THR A 214 -3.21 -3.77 -12.55
C THR A 214 -3.82 -2.67 -11.70
N ILE A 215 -3.90 -2.89 -10.38
CA ILE A 215 -4.31 -1.86 -9.41
C ILE A 215 -3.31 -0.71 -9.39
N ALA A 216 -2.01 -0.97 -9.21
CA ALA A 216 -0.99 0.09 -9.21
C ALA A 216 -0.99 0.91 -10.51
N LEU A 217 -1.16 0.26 -11.67
CA LEU A 217 -1.27 0.93 -12.96
C LEU A 217 -2.54 1.79 -13.04
N ALA A 218 -3.67 1.30 -12.53
CA ALA A 218 -4.92 2.06 -12.48
C ALA A 218 -4.78 3.30 -11.58
N ILE A 219 -4.14 3.16 -10.41
CA ILE A 219 -3.85 4.28 -9.51
C ILE A 219 -3.00 5.33 -10.23
N ALA A 220 -1.86 4.91 -10.83
CA ALA A 220 -0.96 5.81 -11.56
C ALA A 220 -1.70 6.60 -12.64
N LYS A 221 -2.50 5.90 -13.45
CA LYS A 221 -3.33 6.51 -14.51
C LYS A 221 -4.33 7.51 -13.93
N GLN A 222 -5.00 7.17 -12.82
CA GLN A 222 -5.99 8.02 -12.19
C GLN A 222 -5.38 9.34 -11.69
N VAL A 223 -4.19 9.30 -11.09
CA VAL A 223 -3.51 10.51 -10.60
C VAL A 223 -2.69 11.23 -11.69
N GLY A 224 -2.81 10.77 -12.95
CA GLY A 224 -2.10 11.36 -14.09
C GLY A 224 -0.58 11.22 -14.01
N ARG A 225 -0.08 10.17 -13.36
CA ARG A 225 1.33 9.82 -13.30
C ARG A 225 1.63 8.70 -14.30
N THR A 226 2.79 8.76 -14.93
CA THR A 226 3.27 7.67 -15.79
C THR A 226 3.96 6.56 -14.98
N VAL A 227 4.49 6.92 -13.82
CA VAL A 227 5.24 6.04 -12.92
C VAL A 227 4.84 6.34 -11.48
N SER A 228 4.64 5.28 -10.71
CA SER A 228 4.35 5.32 -9.27
C SER A 228 5.19 4.26 -8.55
N PRO A 229 5.39 4.37 -7.23
CA PRO A 229 5.89 3.28 -6.40
C PRO A 229 5.22 1.93 -6.71
N GLY A 230 6.00 0.85 -6.60
CA GLY A 230 5.62 -0.52 -6.98
C GLY A 230 5.82 -0.84 -8.47
N MET A 231 6.04 0.16 -9.34
CA MET A 231 6.15 -0.07 -10.78
C MET A 231 7.57 -0.34 -11.29
N MET A 232 8.62 -0.25 -10.47
CA MET A 232 10.02 -0.24 -10.95
C MET A 232 10.48 -1.54 -11.59
N LYS A 233 9.88 -2.66 -11.21
CA LYS A 233 10.04 -3.95 -11.91
C LYS A 233 9.74 -3.88 -13.42
N LEU A 234 8.81 -3.01 -13.85
CA LEU A 234 8.41 -2.85 -15.26
C LEU A 234 9.50 -2.12 -16.05
N PHE A 235 10.40 -1.45 -15.32
CA PHE A 235 11.49 -0.64 -15.84
C PHE A 235 12.87 -1.30 -15.64
N ARG A 236 12.93 -2.61 -15.33
CA ARG A 236 14.20 -3.34 -15.23
C ARG A 236 14.92 -3.46 -16.58
N ALA A 237 14.15 -3.62 -17.66
CA ALA A 237 14.65 -3.72 -19.02
C ALA A 237 14.29 -2.49 -19.90
N THR A 238 13.58 -1.51 -19.34
CA THR A 238 13.09 -0.33 -20.05
C THR A 238 13.61 0.94 -19.37
N ARG A 239 14.19 1.85 -20.15
CA ARG A 239 14.65 3.14 -19.62
C ARG A 239 13.49 4.07 -19.30
N LEU A 240 13.55 4.68 -18.12
CA LEU A 240 12.72 5.82 -17.75
C LEU A 240 13.11 7.06 -18.56
N THR A 241 12.19 8.01 -18.64
CA THR A 241 12.43 9.32 -19.27
C THR A 241 12.03 10.44 -18.31
N GLU A 242 12.66 11.61 -18.44
CA GLU A 242 12.41 12.76 -17.56
C GLU A 242 10.92 13.16 -17.48
N PRO A 243 10.14 13.18 -18.59
CA PRO A 243 8.71 13.51 -18.52
C PRO A 243 7.90 12.55 -17.62
N MET A 244 8.31 11.28 -17.53
CA MET A 244 7.62 10.29 -16.70
C MET A 244 7.73 10.59 -15.21
N LEU A 245 8.79 11.30 -14.81
CA LEU A 245 9.06 11.69 -13.41
C LEU A 245 8.49 13.08 -13.07
N GLY A 246 7.85 13.77 -14.02
CA GLY A 246 7.44 15.17 -13.86
C GLY A 246 6.43 15.43 -12.73
N ARG A 247 5.58 14.44 -12.40
CA ARG A 247 4.51 14.53 -11.37
C ARG A 247 4.74 13.61 -10.16
N VAL A 248 5.96 13.10 -10.00
CA VAL A 248 6.34 12.24 -8.87
C VAL A 248 6.89 13.14 -7.76
N SER A 249 6.41 12.97 -6.53
CA SER A 249 6.86 13.78 -5.38
C SER A 249 8.28 13.42 -4.97
N ILE A 250 8.92 14.26 -4.14
CA ILE A 250 10.25 13.98 -3.59
C ILE A 250 10.26 12.66 -2.81
N ALA A 251 9.21 12.40 -2.04
CA ALA A 251 9.05 11.15 -1.29
C ALA A 251 8.96 9.93 -2.23
N ASP A 252 8.11 10.02 -3.25
CA ASP A 252 7.89 8.92 -4.18
C ASP A 252 9.14 8.64 -5.03
N LEU A 253 9.89 9.66 -5.47
CA LEU A 253 11.15 9.46 -6.19
C LEU A 253 12.14 8.65 -5.35
N ARG A 254 12.22 8.93 -4.05
CA ARG A 254 13.07 8.16 -3.13
C ARG A 254 12.61 6.71 -3.03
N ILE A 255 11.31 6.46 -3.00
CA ILE A 255 10.78 5.09 -3.06
C ILE A 255 11.16 4.44 -4.39
N LEU A 256 10.90 5.08 -5.54
CA LEU A 256 11.23 4.54 -6.87
C LEU A 256 12.71 4.14 -6.98
N ARG A 257 13.62 5.02 -6.57
CA ARG A 257 15.05 4.70 -6.62
C ARG A 257 15.37 3.48 -5.74
N ASN A 258 14.82 3.44 -4.53
CA ASN A 258 15.11 2.35 -3.60
C ASN A 258 14.41 1.05 -3.96
N GLU A 259 13.29 1.11 -4.65
CA GLU A 259 12.56 -0.06 -5.14
C GLU A 259 13.41 -0.85 -6.14
N ILE A 260 14.19 -0.16 -6.99
CA ILE A 260 15.14 -0.83 -7.89
C ILE A 260 16.12 -1.70 -7.10
N TYR A 261 16.68 -1.20 -6.00
CA TYR A 261 17.56 -2.01 -5.15
C TYR A 261 16.80 -3.09 -4.37
N ALA A 262 15.60 -2.78 -3.90
CA ALA A 262 14.74 -3.70 -3.15
C ALA A 262 14.35 -4.92 -4.00
N LEU A 263 14.14 -4.76 -5.31
CA LEU A 263 13.86 -5.86 -6.24
C LEU A 263 14.98 -6.91 -6.29
N HIS A 264 16.19 -6.53 -5.88
CA HIS A 264 17.35 -7.40 -5.76
C HIS A 264 17.62 -7.86 -4.31
N GLY A 265 16.79 -7.43 -3.35
CA GLY A 265 16.85 -7.86 -1.95
C GLY A 265 17.79 -7.04 -1.07
N ARG A 266 18.14 -5.81 -1.46
CA ARG A 266 18.93 -4.90 -0.62
C ARG A 266 18.25 -4.63 0.72
N SER A 267 18.94 -4.84 1.83
CA SER A 267 18.46 -4.39 3.15
C SER A 267 18.62 -2.88 3.33
N PHE A 268 17.73 -2.28 4.13
CA PHE A 268 17.70 -0.83 4.33
C PHE A 268 17.99 -0.48 5.80
N ALA A 269 18.98 0.39 6.03
CA ALA A 269 19.30 0.89 7.38
C ALA A 269 18.36 2.00 7.85
N THR A 270 17.64 2.66 6.93
CA THR A 270 16.64 3.67 7.29
C THR A 270 15.37 2.96 7.77
N PRO A 271 14.94 3.13 9.04
CA PRO A 271 13.86 2.32 9.61
C PRO A 271 12.57 2.36 8.80
N TRP A 272 12.10 3.55 8.44
CA TRP A 272 10.85 3.70 7.67
C TRP A 272 10.95 3.07 6.26
N LEU A 273 12.13 3.07 5.64
CA LEU A 273 12.34 2.50 4.32
C LEU A 273 12.40 0.97 4.39
N ALA A 274 13.06 0.44 5.42
CA ALA A 274 13.04 -0.99 5.74
C ALA A 274 11.60 -1.46 6.00
N GLN A 275 10.85 -0.70 6.81
CA GLN A 275 9.44 -0.96 7.07
C GLN A 275 8.60 -0.93 5.79
N HIS A 276 8.77 0.10 4.96
CA HIS A 276 8.05 0.24 3.69
C HIS A 276 8.26 -1.00 2.81
N PHE A 277 9.50 -1.44 2.59
CA PHE A 277 9.78 -2.58 1.73
C PHE A 277 9.46 -3.93 2.39
N ARG A 278 9.62 -4.11 3.70
CA ARG A 278 9.18 -5.34 4.39
C ARG A 278 7.67 -5.59 4.27
N ALA A 279 6.88 -4.52 4.17
CA ALA A 279 5.45 -4.62 3.90
C ALA A 279 5.12 -4.97 2.44
N GLN A 280 6.09 -4.87 1.52
CA GLN A 280 5.88 -5.20 0.12
C GLN A 280 5.89 -6.71 -0.09
N PRO A 281 4.90 -7.29 -0.79
CA PRO A 281 4.89 -8.71 -1.08
C PRO A 281 6.13 -9.14 -1.82
N TRP A 282 6.50 -8.50 -2.90
CA TRP A 282 7.61 -8.99 -3.72
C TRP A 282 9.01 -8.87 -3.08
N TYR A 283 9.15 -8.20 -1.93
CA TYR A 283 10.44 -7.92 -1.32
C TYR A 283 10.88 -9.04 -0.39
N LYS A 284 12.13 -9.47 -0.56
CA LYS A 284 12.81 -10.41 0.32
C LYS A 284 14.26 -10.00 0.50
N GLU A 285 14.65 -9.74 1.75
CA GLU A 285 16.03 -9.39 2.10
C GLU A 285 17.00 -10.52 1.72
N ARG A 286 18.11 -10.14 1.09
CA ARG A 286 19.21 -11.02 0.71
C ARG A 286 20.48 -10.55 1.41
N ARG A 287 21.01 -11.40 2.28
CA ARG A 287 22.28 -11.13 2.99
C ARG A 287 23.46 -10.91 2.03
N GLU A 288 23.46 -11.62 0.90
CA GLU A 288 24.51 -11.60 -0.13
C GLU A 288 24.24 -10.56 -1.24
N TYR A 289 23.37 -9.58 -1.02
CA TYR A 289 23.06 -8.52 -1.99
C TYR A 289 24.31 -7.73 -2.41
N SER A 290 24.39 -7.34 -3.69
CA SER A 290 25.47 -6.48 -4.20
C SER A 290 24.98 -5.58 -5.33
N ASP A 291 25.31 -4.28 -5.28
CA ASP A 291 25.00 -3.32 -6.35
C ASP A 291 25.57 -3.72 -7.73
N THR A 292 26.52 -4.66 -7.77
CA THR A 292 27.08 -5.20 -9.02
C THR A 292 26.06 -6.02 -9.83
N GLU A 293 24.99 -6.53 -9.20
CA GLU A 293 23.95 -7.32 -9.87
C GLU A 293 22.94 -6.47 -10.66
N LEU A 294 22.97 -5.14 -10.48
CA LEU A 294 22.15 -4.21 -11.25
C LEU A 294 22.56 -4.25 -12.73
N SER A 295 21.57 -4.17 -13.61
CA SER A 295 21.79 -4.00 -15.05
C SER A 295 22.16 -2.56 -15.40
N ASP A 296 22.67 -2.34 -16.62
CA ASP A 296 22.94 -1.00 -17.14
C ASP A 296 21.67 -0.14 -17.25
N VAL A 297 20.53 -0.76 -17.52
CA VAL A 297 19.23 -0.08 -17.57
C VAL A 297 18.81 0.36 -16.17
N GLU A 298 18.90 -0.51 -15.18
CA GLU A 298 18.58 -0.19 -13.78
C GLU A 298 19.50 0.93 -13.25
N ARG A 299 20.81 0.86 -13.51
CA ARG A 299 21.75 1.94 -13.16
C ARG A 299 21.39 3.26 -13.83
N ALA A 300 21.03 3.24 -15.11
CA ALA A 300 20.61 4.45 -15.83
C ALA A 300 19.31 5.04 -15.23
N ASN A 301 18.35 4.19 -14.85
CA ASN A 301 17.11 4.62 -14.22
C ASN A 301 17.35 5.22 -12.82
N ILE A 302 18.19 4.59 -12.00
CA ILE A 302 18.64 5.13 -10.71
C ILE A 302 19.28 6.50 -10.89
N ALA A 303 20.17 6.65 -11.87
CA ALA A 303 20.84 7.92 -12.15
C ALA A 303 19.85 9.02 -12.56
N LEU A 304 18.87 8.70 -13.42
CA LEU A 304 17.83 9.64 -13.82
C LEU A 304 16.95 10.07 -12.63
N ILE A 305 16.48 9.13 -11.82
CA ILE A 305 15.68 9.43 -10.62
C ILE A 305 16.48 10.31 -9.65
N THR A 306 17.75 9.97 -9.42
CA THR A 306 18.63 10.75 -8.54
C THR A 306 18.86 12.17 -9.07
N ALA A 307 19.05 12.34 -10.37
CA ALA A 307 19.18 13.66 -10.99
C ALA A 307 17.90 14.49 -10.84
N ARG A 308 16.73 13.85 -10.97
CA ARG A 308 15.44 14.51 -10.74
C ARG A 308 15.25 14.92 -9.28
N GLU A 309 15.61 14.07 -8.32
CA GLU A 309 15.62 14.40 -6.89
C GLU A 309 16.49 15.63 -6.64
N GLU A 310 17.76 15.61 -7.07
CA GLU A 310 18.69 16.74 -6.89
C GLU A 310 18.16 18.04 -7.50
N LYS A 311 17.54 17.97 -8.69
CA LYS A 311 16.88 19.13 -9.31
C LYS A 311 15.75 19.70 -8.44
N LEU A 312 14.95 18.84 -7.79
CA LEU A 312 13.92 19.29 -6.86
C LEU A 312 14.52 19.92 -5.60
N HIS A 313 15.59 19.33 -5.06
CA HIS A 313 16.34 19.90 -3.93
C HIS A 313 16.91 21.30 -4.27
N GLN A 314 17.47 21.47 -5.46
CA GLN A 314 17.97 22.77 -5.94
C GLN A 314 16.85 23.81 -6.10
N SER A 315 15.66 23.38 -6.52
CA SER A 315 14.51 24.28 -6.70
C SER A 315 13.90 24.79 -5.40
N LEU A 316 14.26 24.22 -4.23
CA LEU A 316 13.73 24.65 -2.93
C LEU A 316 13.95 26.14 -2.63
N GLY A 317 15.00 26.74 -3.23
CA GLY A 317 15.33 28.16 -3.06
C GLY A 317 14.70 29.09 -4.10
N THR A 318 14.14 28.56 -5.19
CA THR A 318 13.68 29.35 -6.35
C THR A 318 12.20 29.18 -6.66
N ASP A 319 11.68 27.98 -6.46
CA ASP A 319 10.33 27.59 -6.87
C ASP A 319 9.45 27.39 -5.63
N SER A 320 8.23 27.91 -5.66
CA SER A 320 7.28 27.70 -4.56
C SER A 320 6.76 26.26 -4.56
N LEU A 321 6.90 25.58 -3.43
CA LEU A 321 6.34 24.25 -3.20
C LEU A 321 4.83 24.30 -3.02
N ARG A 322 4.17 23.19 -3.35
CA ARG A 322 2.80 22.89 -2.98
C ARG A 322 2.80 21.72 -2.00
N VAL A 323 1.71 21.54 -1.27
CA VAL A 323 1.53 20.40 -0.34
C VAL A 323 1.80 19.06 -1.04
N SER A 324 1.33 18.91 -2.28
CA SER A 324 1.55 17.70 -3.10
C SER A 324 3.02 17.35 -3.34
N ASP A 325 3.92 18.34 -3.29
CA ASP A 325 5.34 18.13 -3.59
C ASP A 325 6.09 17.51 -2.39
N VAL A 326 5.53 17.67 -1.17
CA VAL A 326 6.06 17.14 0.09
C VAL A 326 5.23 15.98 0.66
N MET A 327 4.07 15.69 0.06
CA MET A 327 3.23 14.56 0.45
C MET A 327 4.00 13.23 0.39
N GLY A 328 3.84 12.44 1.44
CA GLY A 328 4.49 11.15 1.62
C GLY A 328 5.86 11.20 2.30
N LEU A 329 6.40 12.39 2.56
CA LEU A 329 7.61 12.49 3.37
C LEU A 329 7.33 12.05 4.80
N ALA A 330 8.19 11.18 5.34
CA ALA A 330 8.22 10.89 6.76
C ALA A 330 8.62 12.17 7.54
N PRO A 331 8.17 12.35 8.80
CA PRO A 331 8.43 13.56 9.57
C PRO A 331 9.91 13.95 9.63
N ASP A 332 10.80 12.98 9.85
CA ASP A 332 12.26 13.21 9.87
C ASP A 332 12.82 13.65 8.51
N ASP A 333 12.27 13.15 7.41
CA ASP A 333 12.69 13.55 6.06
C ASP A 333 12.15 14.93 5.69
N ALA A 334 10.90 15.25 6.05
CA ALA A 334 10.36 16.60 5.94
C ALA A 334 11.21 17.59 6.76
N ARG A 335 11.57 17.23 8.00
CA ARG A 335 12.46 18.01 8.86
C ARG A 335 13.81 18.25 8.19
N ARG A 336 14.42 17.22 7.59
CA ARG A 336 15.69 17.37 6.86
C ARG A 336 15.53 18.26 5.63
N LEU A 337 14.47 18.09 4.83
CA LEU A 337 14.19 18.92 3.66
C LEU A 337 14.01 20.39 4.04
N ARG A 338 13.26 20.67 5.12
CA ARG A 338 13.11 22.04 5.66
C ARG A 338 14.48 22.61 6.04
N ASN A 339 15.26 21.86 6.81
CA ASN A 339 16.55 22.34 7.30
C ASN A 339 17.60 22.45 6.19
N GLU A 340 17.42 21.79 5.04
CA GLU A 340 18.29 21.94 3.90
C GLU A 340 18.29 23.37 3.38
N ILE A 341 17.11 24.03 3.30
CA ILE A 341 16.98 25.43 2.90
C ILE A 341 17.93 26.30 3.72
N TYR A 342 17.92 26.15 5.04
CA TYR A 342 18.82 26.87 5.93
C TYR A 342 20.29 26.43 5.81
N ALA A 343 20.53 25.13 5.59
CA ALA A 343 21.87 24.59 5.42
C ALA A 343 22.57 25.16 4.18
N ARG A 344 21.83 25.45 3.10
CA ARG A 344 22.36 26.09 1.88
C ARG A 344 22.92 27.49 2.16
N HIS A 345 22.45 28.15 3.22
CA HIS A 345 22.96 29.44 3.73
C HIS A 345 23.96 29.30 4.87
N GLY A 346 24.39 28.08 5.18
CA GLY A 346 25.42 27.82 6.21
C GLY A 346 24.90 27.79 7.65
N ARG A 347 23.59 27.66 7.90
CA ARG A 347 23.06 27.62 9.28
C ARG A 347 23.72 26.53 10.13
N PRO A 348 24.41 26.85 11.24
CA PRO A 348 24.94 25.85 12.14
C PRO A 348 23.81 25.14 12.92
N PHE A 349 23.87 23.81 12.99
CA PHE A 349 22.85 23.00 13.68
C PHE A 349 23.30 22.59 15.08
N ALA A 350 22.51 22.98 16.09
CA ALA A 350 22.68 22.54 17.48
C ALA A 350 22.28 21.07 17.69
N ASP A 351 21.23 20.61 16.98
CA ASP A 351 20.82 19.20 16.98
C ASP A 351 21.96 18.31 16.43
N PRO A 352 22.44 17.33 17.20
CA PRO A 352 23.53 16.45 16.78
C PRO A 352 23.21 15.62 15.53
N LYS A 353 21.97 15.15 15.36
CA LYS A 353 21.54 14.35 14.20
C LYS A 353 21.54 15.19 12.93
N LEU A 354 20.96 16.40 12.97
CA LEU A 354 20.98 17.32 11.82
C LEU A 354 22.40 17.78 11.48
N ARG A 355 23.21 18.07 12.51
CA ARG A 355 24.61 18.45 12.32
C ARG A 355 25.41 17.33 11.65
N ALA A 356 25.27 16.09 12.11
CA ALA A 356 25.95 14.94 11.50
C ALA A 356 25.47 14.71 10.06
N TYR A 357 24.14 14.80 9.83
CA TYR A 357 23.54 14.68 8.51
C TYR A 357 24.10 15.71 7.53
N PHE A 358 24.01 17.01 7.82
CA PHE A 358 24.45 18.06 6.89
C PHE A 358 25.98 18.08 6.71
N ARG A 359 26.77 17.75 7.74
CA ARG A 359 28.24 17.61 7.62
C ARG A 359 28.69 16.50 6.69
N SER A 360 27.82 15.52 6.39
CA SER A 360 28.14 14.47 5.43
C SER A 360 28.11 14.96 3.97
N PHE A 361 27.50 16.12 3.70
CA PHE A 361 27.42 16.68 2.36
C PHE A 361 28.60 17.61 2.07
N ALA A 362 29.26 17.40 0.93
CA ALA A 362 30.41 18.19 0.51
C ALA A 362 30.10 19.68 0.27
N TRP A 363 28.83 20.01 -0.03
CA TRP A 363 28.39 21.39 -0.29
C TRP A 363 28.11 22.19 0.98
N TYR A 364 27.89 21.55 2.13
CA TYR A 364 27.51 22.25 3.35
C TYR A 364 28.74 22.84 4.05
N ARG A 365 28.72 24.15 4.28
CA ARG A 365 29.75 24.87 5.03
C ARG A 365 29.07 25.68 6.13
N PRO A 366 29.22 25.31 7.42
CA PRO A 366 28.62 26.08 8.50
C PRO A 366 29.25 27.47 8.59
N ASP A 367 28.42 28.50 8.62
CA ASP A 367 28.78 29.90 8.82
C ASP A 367 28.29 30.35 10.20
N PRO A 368 29.20 30.60 11.16
CA PRO A 368 28.84 31.10 12.49
C PRO A 368 28.11 32.45 12.47
N SER A 369 28.17 33.20 11.37
CA SER A 369 27.49 34.49 11.20
C SER A 369 26.09 34.38 10.58
N PHE A 370 25.61 33.17 10.30
CA PHE A 370 24.27 32.95 9.76
C PHE A 370 23.20 33.67 10.57
N GLY A 371 22.35 34.42 9.88
CA GLY A 371 21.15 35.04 10.43
C GLY A 371 19.90 34.66 9.64
N GLU A 372 18.77 34.53 10.34
CA GLU A 372 17.45 34.13 9.76
C GLU A 372 16.98 35.06 8.62
N GLY A 373 17.47 36.30 8.56
CA GLY A 373 17.18 37.26 7.49
C GLY A 373 17.87 36.95 6.15
N SER A 374 18.75 35.95 6.08
CA SER A 374 19.47 35.54 4.87
C SER A 374 18.57 34.87 3.83
N LEU A 375 17.46 34.27 4.26
CA LEU A 375 16.52 33.60 3.37
C LEU A 375 15.81 34.60 2.46
N ASN A 376 15.46 34.18 1.25
CA ASN A 376 14.56 34.91 0.37
C ASN A 376 13.09 34.61 0.69
N ALA A 377 12.15 35.26 -0.01
CA ALA A 377 10.72 35.09 0.23
C ALA A 377 10.23 33.67 -0.08
N THR A 378 10.72 33.06 -1.16
CA THR A 378 10.39 31.68 -1.56
C THR A 378 10.91 30.67 -0.55
N GLU A 379 12.13 30.84 -0.07
CA GLU A 379 12.76 29.98 0.93
C GLU A 379 11.99 29.98 2.25
N ARG A 380 11.61 31.16 2.74
CA ARG A 380 10.75 31.29 3.93
C ARG A 380 9.41 30.58 3.72
N PHE A 381 8.75 30.86 2.60
CA PHE A 381 7.48 30.23 2.27
C PHE A 381 7.58 28.69 2.24
N ASN A 382 8.60 28.15 1.57
CA ASN A 382 8.81 26.71 1.48
C ASN A 382 9.16 26.10 2.84
N ALA A 383 10.00 26.75 3.64
CA ALA A 383 10.34 26.29 4.97
C ALA A 383 9.11 26.24 5.89
N ASP A 384 8.26 27.27 5.83
CA ASP A 384 7.01 27.33 6.60
C ASP A 384 6.01 26.27 6.16
N LEU A 385 5.87 26.04 4.84
CA LEU A 385 5.04 24.96 4.30
C LEU A 385 5.53 23.61 4.81
N ILE A 386 6.81 23.28 4.65
CA ILE A 386 7.33 21.99 5.13
C ILE A 386 7.16 21.86 6.65
N SER A 387 7.34 22.95 7.40
CA SER A 387 7.13 22.95 8.85
C SER A 387 5.67 22.69 9.25
N GLN A 388 4.71 23.22 8.51
CA GLN A 388 3.30 22.98 8.76
C GLN A 388 2.93 21.52 8.45
N TYR A 389 3.46 20.96 7.36
CA TYR A 389 3.33 19.55 7.00
C TYR A 389 3.91 18.62 8.07
N GLU A 390 5.14 18.89 8.53
CA GLU A 390 5.79 18.14 9.62
C GLU A 390 4.94 18.10 10.90
N SER A 391 4.30 19.22 11.25
CA SER A 391 3.46 19.33 12.44
C SER A 391 2.03 18.79 12.30
N GLY A 392 1.68 18.22 11.14
CA GLY A 392 0.32 17.75 10.86
C GLY A 392 -0.74 18.85 10.80
N ARG A 393 -0.34 20.12 10.64
CA ARG A 393 -1.27 21.27 10.58
C ARG A 393 -1.94 21.45 9.22
N PHE A 394 -1.53 20.68 8.23
CA PHE A 394 -2.30 20.42 7.01
C PHE A 394 -3.12 19.14 7.20
N THR A 395 -4.05 19.12 8.14
CA THR A 395 -5.20 18.21 8.02
C THR A 395 -6.10 18.84 6.96
N GLU A 396 -6.22 18.20 5.79
CA GLU A 396 -7.04 18.72 4.69
C GLU A 396 -8.49 18.92 5.14
N GLY A 397 -9.10 20.00 4.63
CA GLY A 397 -10.54 20.26 4.68
C GLY A 397 -11.24 19.78 3.43
#